data_AF-A0A6J4RME0-F1
#
_entry.id   AF-A0A6J4RME0-F1
#
_cell.length_a   1.000
_cell.length_b   1.000
_cell.length_c   1.000
_cell.angle_alpha   90.00
_cell.angle_beta   90.00
_cell.angle_gamma   90.00
#
_symmetry.space_group_name_H-M   'P 1'
#
loop_
_entity.id
_entity.type
_entity.pdbx_description
1 polymer ?
#
loop_
_entity_poly.entity_id
_entity_poly.type
_entity_poly.pdbx_seq_one_letter_code
_entity_poly.pdbx_strand_id
1 'polypeptide(L)'
;KGDVNGDGLEDLYAGGGSGQAGSMYIQSKNGKFEKKPQLAFEADKLSEDADAIFFDANEDGFNDLYVASGGYHNYLPDDALLQDRLYLNDQKGTFTKVSDALPQMHVSKSCVRVTDINTDGHPDLFVGGRVIPGRYPEAPQSYLLINDGKGHFTNQITTVAPSLQKQGMVTDAAWIDMNGDNKKDLIVVGEWMPVSVYINTNGKLENKTKNYFDKDYTGWWNKLTAGDFNHDGKPDLIIGNVGLNTQCKASDKQPAEMYYKDFDDNGSVDPILCFYIKDTSYPYVSRDELLDQMSSMRTRFTDYKSYADATINDVFMPEELKDAGHLKANYLKTTYFESSANGKLQEKPLPLQVQFSPVYTITPFDYDHDGNEDLLLCGNMNHARLRFGKYDANYGVLLKNDGKGNFSYINQQQSG
;
A
#
# COMPACT_ATOMS: atom_id res chain seq x y z
N LYS A 1 3.33 17.04 1.76
CA LYS A 1 3.80 18.42 1.54
C LYS A 1 2.61 19.28 1.09
N GLY A 2 2.61 20.57 1.39
CA GLY A 2 1.53 21.50 1.00
C GLY A 2 1.84 22.90 1.54
N ASP A 3 1.21 23.94 0.98
CA ASP A 3 1.31 25.31 1.50
C ASP A 3 0.26 25.48 2.61
N VAL A 4 0.68 25.53 3.88
CA VAL A 4 -0.25 25.61 5.01
C VAL A 4 -0.41 27.02 5.58
N ASN A 5 0.38 27.98 5.10
CA ASN A 5 0.35 29.36 5.58
C ASN A 5 0.02 30.39 4.48
N GLY A 6 -0.18 29.93 3.23
CA GLY A 6 -0.57 30.72 2.08
C GLY A 6 0.56 31.59 1.49
N ASP A 7 1.83 31.27 1.76
CA ASP A 7 2.97 32.07 1.28
C ASP A 7 3.55 31.62 -0.08
N GLY A 8 2.97 30.56 -0.66
CA GLY A 8 3.36 29.97 -1.94
C GLY A 8 4.56 29.02 -1.86
N LEU A 9 5.01 28.65 -0.65
CA LEU A 9 6.10 27.69 -0.42
C LEU A 9 5.56 26.32 0.04
N GLU A 10 6.34 25.26 -0.19
CA GLU A 10 5.94 23.92 0.22
C GLU A 10 6.37 23.64 1.66
N ASP A 11 5.40 23.49 2.56
CA ASP A 11 5.61 23.05 3.93
C ASP A 11 5.55 21.52 4.06
N LEU A 12 6.16 21.01 5.14
CA LEU A 12 6.31 19.57 5.37
C LEU A 12 5.65 19.12 6.67
N TYR A 13 4.87 18.06 6.57
CA TYR A 13 4.49 17.23 7.71
C TYR A 13 5.29 15.95 7.66
N ALA A 14 5.87 15.57 8.81
CA ALA A 14 6.50 14.28 9.01
C ALA A 14 5.74 13.51 10.09
N GLY A 15 5.21 12.34 9.73
CA GLY A 15 4.49 11.47 10.66
C GLY A 15 5.36 10.94 11.79
N GLY A 16 4.71 10.52 12.88
CA GLY A 16 5.34 9.90 14.04
C GLY A 16 4.88 8.46 14.27
N GLY A 17 5.74 7.67 14.91
CA GLY A 17 5.38 6.36 15.43
C GLY A 17 4.73 6.45 16.82
N SER A 18 4.28 5.33 17.38
CA SER A 18 3.65 5.33 18.71
C SER A 18 4.59 5.92 19.78
N GLY A 19 4.09 6.90 20.53
CA GLY A 19 4.84 7.68 21.51
C GLY A 19 5.57 8.90 20.94
N GLN A 20 5.54 9.11 19.63
CA GLN A 20 6.17 10.24 18.93
C GLN A 20 5.12 11.03 18.15
N ALA A 21 4.94 12.31 18.48
CA ALA A 21 4.05 13.17 17.73
C ALA A 21 4.57 13.45 16.32
N GLY A 22 3.65 13.53 15.34
CA GLY A 22 3.92 14.13 14.04
C GLY A 22 4.49 15.55 14.17
N SER A 23 5.25 16.00 13.18
CA SER A 23 5.97 17.27 13.21
C SER A 23 5.65 18.11 11.97
N MET A 24 5.25 19.35 12.18
CA MET A 24 5.07 20.34 11.12
C MET A 24 6.34 21.18 10.95
N TYR A 25 6.75 21.41 9.71
CA TYR A 25 7.88 22.25 9.34
C TYR A 25 7.45 23.27 8.31
N ILE A 26 7.66 24.54 8.63
CA ILE A 26 7.34 25.67 7.74
C ILE A 26 8.57 26.05 6.94
N GLN A 27 8.43 26.12 5.63
CA GLN A 27 9.49 26.58 4.75
C GLN A 27 9.61 28.10 4.82
N SER A 28 10.85 28.59 4.85
CA SER A 28 11.15 30.01 4.71
C SER A 28 11.71 30.30 3.31
N LYS A 29 11.63 31.56 2.87
CA LYS A 29 12.09 31.99 1.53
C LYS A 29 13.55 31.68 1.20
N ASN A 30 14.37 31.36 2.20
CA ASN A 30 15.77 30.96 1.99
C ASN A 30 15.95 29.43 1.86
N GLY A 31 14.85 28.66 1.79
CA GLY A 31 14.84 27.21 1.68
C GLY A 31 14.99 26.43 2.99
N LYS A 32 15.11 27.12 4.14
CA LYS A 32 15.17 26.46 5.46
C LYS A 32 13.80 26.10 5.98
N PHE A 33 13.74 24.99 6.69
CA PHE A 33 12.55 24.47 7.36
C PHE A 33 12.65 24.68 8.87
N GLU A 34 11.64 25.32 9.45
CA GLU A 34 11.54 25.53 10.90
C GLU A 34 10.39 24.70 11.47
N LYS A 35 10.68 23.92 12.50
CA LYS A 35 9.65 23.12 13.17
C LYS A 35 8.67 24.04 13.88
N LYS A 36 7.38 23.96 13.52
CA LYS A 36 6.29 24.66 14.18
C LYS A 36 5.62 23.73 15.21
N PRO A 37 5.62 24.08 16.51
CA PRO A 37 4.95 23.27 17.52
C PRO A 37 3.45 23.15 17.28
N GLN A 38 2.89 21.96 17.49
CA GLN A 38 1.46 21.65 17.31
C GLN A 38 0.94 20.90 18.53
N LEU A 39 0.09 21.54 19.33
CA LEU A 39 -0.49 20.91 20.52
C LEU A 39 -1.42 19.74 20.15
N ALA A 40 -2.14 19.85 19.03
CA ALA A 40 -3.04 18.80 18.55
C ALA A 40 -2.27 17.52 18.19
N PHE A 41 -1.07 17.63 17.62
CA PHE A 41 -0.25 16.46 17.27
C PHE A 41 0.33 15.79 18.52
N GLU A 42 0.76 16.60 19.50
CA GLU A 42 1.26 16.08 20.78
C GLU A 42 0.19 15.31 21.56
N ALA A 43 -1.07 15.75 21.49
CA ALA A 43 -2.19 15.06 22.12
C ALA A 43 -2.48 13.68 21.50
N ASP A 44 -2.12 13.48 20.23
CA ASP A 44 -2.40 12.25 19.47
C ASP A 44 -1.18 11.32 19.33
N LYS A 45 -0.04 11.64 19.95
CA LYS A 45 1.25 10.94 19.79
C LYS A 45 1.25 9.43 20.06
N LEU A 46 0.20 8.89 20.68
CA LEU A 46 0.10 7.44 20.93
C LEU A 46 -0.35 6.67 19.67
N SER A 47 -0.95 7.36 18.70
CA SER A 47 -1.33 6.80 17.39
C SER A 47 -0.11 6.78 16.48
N GLU A 48 -0.02 5.79 15.60
CA GLU A 48 1.00 5.72 14.55
C GLU A 48 0.48 6.35 13.26
N ASP A 49 1.29 7.19 12.62
CA ASP A 49 0.96 7.84 11.35
C ASP A 49 1.44 6.95 10.19
N ALA A 50 0.51 6.41 9.41
CA ALA A 50 0.81 5.52 8.28
C ALA A 50 0.86 6.27 6.93
N ASP A 51 -0.03 7.24 6.74
CA ASP A 51 -0.04 8.14 5.57
C ASP A 51 -0.66 9.48 5.98
N ALA A 52 -0.37 10.54 5.24
CA ALA A 52 -0.92 11.86 5.50
C ALA A 52 -1.06 12.67 4.21
N ILE A 53 -2.14 13.44 4.11
CA ILE A 53 -2.43 14.26 2.94
C ILE A 53 -2.92 15.65 3.37
N PHE A 54 -2.43 16.65 2.65
CA PHE A 54 -2.92 18.02 2.74
C PHE A 54 -3.96 18.26 1.65
N PHE A 55 -5.09 18.84 2.01
CA PHE A 55 -6.15 19.30 1.10
C PHE A 55 -7.09 20.23 1.86
N ASP A 56 -7.85 21.06 1.15
CA ASP A 56 -8.85 21.95 1.74
C ASP A 56 -10.13 21.16 2.06
N ALA A 57 -10.31 20.74 3.32
CA ALA A 57 -11.40 19.84 3.69
C ALA A 57 -12.72 20.57 3.89
N ASN A 58 -12.68 21.86 4.24
CA ASN A 58 -13.85 22.68 4.56
C ASN A 58 -14.11 23.83 3.57
N GLU A 59 -13.39 23.84 2.44
CA GLU A 59 -13.47 24.81 1.36
C GLU A 59 -13.21 26.26 1.78
N ASP A 60 -12.33 26.46 2.75
CA ASP A 60 -11.94 27.80 3.21
C ASP A 60 -10.76 28.42 2.44
N GLY A 61 -10.19 27.67 1.49
CA GLY A 61 -9.08 28.04 0.63
C GLY A 61 -7.70 27.68 1.21
N PHE A 62 -7.63 27.03 2.36
CA PHE A 62 -6.37 26.64 3.00
C PHE A 62 -6.27 25.13 3.19
N ASN A 63 -5.05 24.60 3.11
CA ASN A 63 -4.83 23.17 3.30
C ASN A 63 -5.03 22.77 4.76
N ASP A 64 -5.94 21.83 4.98
CA ASP A 64 -6.10 21.04 6.19
C ASP A 64 -5.25 19.76 6.13
N LEU A 65 -5.16 19.03 7.24
CA LEU A 65 -4.36 17.81 7.34
C LEU A 65 -5.21 16.61 7.74
N TYR A 66 -5.22 15.59 6.90
CA TYR A 66 -5.72 14.25 7.24
C TYR A 66 -4.56 13.30 7.47
N VAL A 67 -4.60 12.57 8.59
CA VAL A 67 -3.60 11.56 8.96
C VAL A 67 -4.28 10.21 9.13
N ALA A 68 -3.88 9.27 8.29
CA ALA A 68 -4.30 7.87 8.37
C ALA A 68 -3.47 7.16 9.45
N SER A 69 -4.14 6.53 10.40
CA SER A 69 -3.55 5.77 11.49
C SER A 69 -3.32 4.32 11.10
N GLY A 70 -2.14 3.79 11.44
CA GLY A 70 -1.77 2.41 11.16
C GLY A 70 -1.08 1.72 12.34
N GLY A 71 -0.32 0.65 12.03
CA GLY A 71 0.40 -0.15 13.01
C GLY A 71 -0.11 -1.59 13.16
N TYR A 72 0.66 -2.41 13.88
CA TYR A 72 0.34 -3.82 14.14
C TYR A 72 0.75 -4.27 15.55
N HIS A 73 2.03 -4.08 15.91
CA HIS A 73 2.63 -4.74 17.08
C HIS A 73 2.06 -4.32 18.44
N ASN A 74 1.60 -3.07 18.57
CA ASN A 74 1.18 -2.49 19.86
C ASN A 74 -0.34 -2.32 19.96
N TYR A 75 -1.10 -2.90 19.05
CA TYR A 75 -2.54 -2.66 18.92
C TYR A 75 -3.33 -3.97 18.96
N LEU A 76 -4.57 -3.88 19.41
CA LEU A 76 -5.56 -4.94 19.31
C LEU A 76 -6.49 -4.71 18.10
N PRO A 77 -7.24 -5.73 17.65
CA PRO A 77 -8.38 -5.49 16.78
C PRO A 77 -9.32 -4.42 17.39
N ASP A 78 -9.80 -3.48 16.57
CA ASP A 78 -10.73 -2.41 16.98
C ASP A 78 -10.16 -1.41 18.02
N ASP A 79 -8.83 -1.28 18.11
CA ASP A 79 -8.19 -0.31 19.00
C ASP A 79 -8.49 1.14 18.58
N ALA A 80 -8.93 1.98 19.52
CA ALA A 80 -9.27 3.37 19.27
C ALA A 80 -8.08 4.23 18.79
N LEU A 81 -6.84 3.83 19.07
CA LEU A 81 -5.63 4.48 18.54
C LEU A 81 -5.44 4.28 17.04
N LEU A 82 -6.21 3.37 16.44
CA LEU A 82 -6.30 3.21 14.99
C LEU A 82 -7.30 4.19 14.36
N GLN A 83 -7.93 5.10 15.10
CA GLN A 83 -8.80 6.13 14.52
C GLN A 83 -8.01 7.15 13.70
N ASP A 84 -8.48 7.47 12.49
CA ASP A 84 -7.92 8.53 11.65
C ASP A 84 -8.20 9.92 12.23
N ARG A 85 -7.36 10.88 11.86
CA ARG A 85 -7.37 12.23 12.44
C ARG A 85 -7.47 13.27 11.34
N LEU A 86 -8.50 14.11 11.40
CA LEU A 86 -8.60 15.33 10.61
C LEU A 86 -8.25 16.53 11.49
N TYR A 87 -7.36 17.37 11.01
CA TYR A 87 -7.00 18.63 11.64
C TYR A 87 -7.27 19.80 10.71
N LEU A 88 -8.10 20.74 11.17
CA LEU A 88 -8.36 21.98 10.44
C LEU A 88 -7.26 23.01 10.74
N ASN A 89 -6.88 23.73 9.70
CA ASN A 89 -5.84 24.75 9.74
C ASN A 89 -6.42 26.13 10.16
N ASP A 90 -5.68 26.90 10.96
CA ASP A 90 -6.00 28.30 11.30
C ASP A 90 -5.56 29.30 10.21
N GLN A 91 -5.32 28.81 9.00
CA GLN A 91 -4.81 29.56 7.84
C GLN A 91 -3.37 30.07 8.00
N LYS A 92 -2.71 29.72 9.11
CA LYS A 92 -1.32 30.09 9.42
C LYS A 92 -0.47 28.86 9.70
N GLY A 93 -1.00 27.67 9.44
CA GLY A 93 -0.38 26.37 9.69
C GLY A 93 -0.46 25.94 11.15
N THR A 94 -1.43 26.39 11.95
CA THR A 94 -1.70 25.84 13.29
C THR A 94 -2.93 24.95 13.19
N PHE A 95 -2.83 23.73 13.67
CA PHE A 95 -3.82 22.69 13.42
C PHE A 95 -4.67 22.37 14.66
N THR A 96 -5.97 22.24 14.47
CA THR A 96 -6.94 21.82 15.51
C THR A 96 -7.66 20.56 15.08
N LYS A 97 -7.65 19.53 15.92
CA LYS A 97 -8.34 18.26 15.64
C LYS A 97 -9.85 18.45 15.66
N VAL A 98 -10.56 17.88 14.70
CA VAL A 98 -12.03 17.81 14.68
C VAL A 98 -12.47 16.37 14.94
N SER A 99 -12.95 16.10 16.15
CA SER A 99 -13.17 14.73 16.64
C SER A 99 -14.41 14.04 16.06
N ASP A 100 -15.38 14.79 15.54
CA ASP A 100 -16.65 14.31 14.98
C ASP A 100 -16.73 14.45 13.45
N ALA A 101 -15.60 14.81 12.81
CA ALA A 101 -15.49 14.92 11.35
C ALA A 101 -15.50 13.56 10.63
N LEU A 102 -15.07 12.49 11.30
CA LEU A 102 -14.84 11.18 10.69
C LEU A 102 -15.72 10.11 11.33
N PRO A 103 -16.14 9.07 10.57
CA PRO A 103 -16.76 7.90 11.16
C PRO A 103 -15.75 7.11 12.01
N GLN A 104 -16.25 6.16 12.80
CA GLN A 104 -15.39 5.23 13.54
C GLN A 104 -14.68 4.27 12.57
N MET A 105 -13.35 4.25 12.64
CA MET A 105 -12.47 3.60 11.67
C MET A 105 -11.26 2.91 12.35
N HIS A 106 -11.52 1.99 13.27
CA HIS A 106 -10.48 1.33 14.08
C HIS A 106 -9.79 0.13 13.40
N VAL A 107 -9.38 0.33 12.16
CA VAL A 107 -8.58 -0.64 11.40
C VAL A 107 -7.21 -0.01 11.16
N SER A 108 -6.16 -0.80 10.93
CA SER A 108 -4.85 -0.26 10.53
C SER A 108 -4.84 0.04 9.02
N LYS A 109 -4.40 1.24 8.62
CA LYS A 109 -4.45 1.74 7.23
C LYS A 109 -3.05 1.95 6.67
N SER A 110 -2.95 2.04 5.35
CA SER A 110 -1.67 2.22 4.63
C SER A 110 -1.63 3.44 3.73
N CYS A 111 -2.77 3.89 3.22
CA CYS A 111 -2.82 5.01 2.29
C CYS A 111 -4.12 5.79 2.37
N VAL A 112 -4.05 7.09 2.06
CA VAL A 112 -5.21 7.98 1.85
C VAL A 112 -5.06 8.75 0.54
N ARG A 113 -6.08 8.75 -0.32
CA ARG A 113 -6.05 9.43 -1.63
C ARG A 113 -7.28 10.31 -1.82
N VAL A 114 -7.05 11.57 -2.13
CA VAL A 114 -8.09 12.59 -2.36
C VAL A 114 -8.54 12.59 -3.82
N THR A 115 -9.85 12.67 -4.05
CA THR A 115 -10.47 13.01 -5.35
C THR A 115 -11.89 13.50 -5.10
N ASP A 116 -12.52 14.16 -6.07
CA ASP A 116 -13.98 14.33 -6.08
C ASP A 116 -14.61 13.08 -6.73
N ILE A 117 -15.20 12.17 -5.94
CA ILE A 117 -15.71 10.88 -6.45
C ILE A 117 -17.06 11.07 -7.12
N ASN A 118 -17.91 11.89 -6.52
CA ASN A 118 -19.31 12.05 -6.88
C ASN A 118 -19.59 13.28 -7.77
N THR A 119 -18.54 14.05 -8.10
CA THR A 119 -18.56 15.27 -8.93
C THR A 119 -19.36 16.43 -8.33
N ASP A 120 -19.42 16.53 -7.00
CA ASP A 120 -20.12 17.63 -6.29
C ASP A 120 -19.23 18.85 -5.99
N GLY A 121 -17.93 18.76 -6.30
CA GLY A 121 -16.94 19.81 -6.07
C GLY A 121 -16.18 19.67 -4.75
N HIS A 122 -16.60 18.77 -3.86
CA HIS A 122 -15.97 18.56 -2.56
C HIS A 122 -14.91 17.44 -2.61
N PRO A 123 -13.78 17.58 -1.88
CA PRO A 123 -12.76 16.55 -1.85
C PRO A 123 -13.19 15.36 -0.98
N ASP A 124 -13.36 14.20 -1.61
CA ASP A 124 -13.60 12.90 -1.01
C ASP A 124 -12.29 12.11 -0.82
N LEU A 125 -12.35 11.04 -0.02
CA LEU A 125 -11.18 10.20 0.29
C LEU A 125 -11.42 8.72 0.03
N PHE A 126 -10.47 8.06 -0.61
CA PHE A 126 -10.26 6.61 -0.44
C PHE A 126 -9.22 6.37 0.64
N VAL A 127 -9.53 5.49 1.59
CA VAL A 127 -8.61 5.08 2.66
C VAL A 127 -8.45 3.57 2.65
N GLY A 128 -7.22 3.11 2.41
CA GLY A 128 -6.88 1.70 2.23
C GLY A 128 -6.60 0.99 3.55
N GLY A 129 -7.37 -0.06 3.84
CA GLY A 129 -7.11 -0.95 4.97
C GLY A 129 -5.88 -1.83 4.73
N ARG A 130 -4.94 -1.85 5.68
CA ARG A 130 -3.65 -2.56 5.55
C ARG A 130 -3.62 -3.91 6.24
N VAL A 131 -4.06 -3.96 7.50
CA VAL A 131 -3.99 -5.17 8.34
C VAL A 131 -4.94 -5.04 9.53
N ILE A 132 -5.37 -6.17 10.09
CA ILE A 132 -6.03 -6.22 11.40
C ILE A 132 -4.98 -6.73 12.41
N PRO A 133 -4.62 -5.97 13.46
CA PRO A 133 -3.63 -6.41 14.44
C PRO A 133 -3.94 -7.80 15.02
N GLY A 134 -2.94 -8.69 15.03
CA GLY A 134 -3.09 -10.07 15.51
C GLY A 134 -3.89 -11.01 14.61
N ARG A 135 -4.38 -10.56 13.45
CA ARG A 135 -5.25 -11.34 12.56
C ARG A 135 -4.71 -11.44 11.12
N TYR A 136 -3.44 -11.16 10.89
CA TYR A 136 -2.85 -11.35 9.55
C TYR A 136 -3.02 -12.81 9.08
N PRO A 137 -3.46 -13.07 7.83
CA PRO A 137 -3.63 -12.14 6.72
C PRO A 137 -5.11 -11.78 6.41
N GLU A 138 -5.99 -11.77 7.40
CA GLU A 138 -7.40 -11.44 7.19
C GLU A 138 -7.57 -10.04 6.54
N ALA A 139 -8.45 -9.97 5.53
CA ALA A 139 -8.67 -8.75 4.77
C ALA A 139 -9.32 -7.66 5.66
N PRO A 140 -8.62 -6.53 5.90
CA PRO A 140 -9.17 -5.39 6.63
C PRO A 140 -10.28 -4.68 5.84
N GLN A 141 -11.04 -3.84 6.53
CA GLN A 141 -11.97 -2.92 5.88
C GLN A 141 -11.21 -1.73 5.26
N SER A 142 -11.56 -1.36 4.03
CA SER A 142 -11.22 -0.06 3.41
C SER A 142 -12.43 0.90 3.44
N TYR A 143 -12.22 2.17 3.13
CA TYR A 143 -13.22 3.23 3.30
C TYR A 143 -13.28 4.15 2.08
N LEU A 144 -14.49 4.64 1.78
CA LEU A 144 -14.73 5.73 0.84
C LEU A 144 -15.49 6.82 1.60
N LEU A 145 -14.79 7.88 1.95
CA LEU A 145 -15.29 8.97 2.78
C LEU A 145 -15.76 10.09 1.88
N ILE A 146 -17.07 10.36 1.88
CA ILE A 146 -17.69 11.43 1.10
C ILE A 146 -17.83 12.67 1.98
N ASN A 147 -17.31 13.80 1.50
CA ASN A 147 -17.30 15.08 2.22
C ASN A 147 -18.60 15.86 1.99
N ASP A 148 -19.03 16.67 2.96
CA ASP A 148 -20.18 17.58 2.84
C ASP A 148 -19.79 19.03 2.51
N GLY A 149 -18.52 19.26 2.18
CA GLY A 149 -17.92 20.56 1.91
C GLY A 149 -17.61 21.37 3.17
N LYS A 150 -17.81 20.82 4.37
CA LYS A 150 -17.52 21.48 5.65
C LYS A 150 -16.49 20.70 6.48
N GLY A 151 -15.87 19.70 5.88
CA GLY A 151 -14.94 18.80 6.56
C GLY A 151 -15.63 17.71 7.38
N HIS A 152 -16.92 17.43 7.15
CA HIS A 152 -17.58 16.26 7.73
C HIS A 152 -17.71 15.15 6.69
N PHE A 153 -17.22 13.96 7.05
CA PHE A 153 -17.11 12.82 6.16
C PHE A 153 -18.04 11.69 6.54
N THR A 154 -18.67 11.08 5.53
CA THR A 154 -19.48 9.87 5.69
C THR A 154 -18.89 8.71 4.89
N ASN A 155 -18.69 7.55 5.53
CA ASN A 155 -18.27 6.35 4.80
C ASN A 155 -19.42 5.80 3.93
N GLN A 156 -19.28 5.87 2.61
CA GLN A 156 -20.26 5.38 1.64
C GLN A 156 -19.76 4.18 0.81
N ILE A 157 -18.71 3.48 1.26
CA ILE A 157 -18.12 2.37 0.46
C ILE A 157 -19.12 1.27 0.10
N THR A 158 -20.09 0.98 0.97
CA THR A 158 -21.10 -0.06 0.73
C THR A 158 -22.08 0.29 -0.39
N THR A 159 -22.25 1.57 -0.71
CA THR A 159 -23.13 2.02 -1.80
C THR A 159 -22.32 2.41 -3.03
N VAL A 160 -21.15 3.01 -2.86
CA VAL A 160 -20.29 3.50 -3.96
C VAL A 160 -19.49 2.36 -4.59
N ALA A 161 -18.96 1.44 -3.78
CA ALA A 161 -18.04 0.40 -4.23
C ALA A 161 -18.03 -0.84 -3.30
N PRO A 162 -19.12 -1.62 -3.24
CA PRO A 162 -19.23 -2.74 -2.28
C PRO A 162 -18.06 -3.74 -2.37
N SER A 163 -17.51 -3.94 -3.57
CA SER A 163 -16.38 -4.86 -3.81
C SER A 163 -15.03 -4.33 -3.30
N LEU A 164 -14.90 -3.04 -2.99
CA LEU A 164 -13.70 -2.45 -2.37
C LEU A 164 -13.66 -2.67 -0.85
N GLN A 165 -14.80 -2.91 -0.21
CA GLN A 165 -14.90 -2.89 1.26
C GLN A 165 -13.91 -3.83 1.95
N LYS A 166 -13.71 -5.04 1.41
CA LYS A 166 -12.77 -6.05 1.90
C LYS A 166 -11.96 -6.68 0.76
N GLN A 167 -11.43 -5.84 -0.12
CA GLN A 167 -10.71 -6.31 -1.31
C GLN A 167 -9.41 -7.05 -0.95
N GLY A 168 -8.78 -6.71 0.18
CA GLY A 168 -7.54 -7.33 0.65
C GLY A 168 -6.72 -6.38 1.51
N MET A 169 -5.42 -6.65 1.62
CA MET A 169 -4.47 -5.85 2.38
C MET A 169 -3.84 -4.77 1.50
N VAL A 170 -4.54 -3.64 1.38
CA VAL A 170 -4.13 -2.51 0.53
C VAL A 170 -2.80 -1.94 1.03
N THR A 171 -1.91 -1.61 0.10
CA THR A 171 -0.63 -0.92 0.39
C THR A 171 -0.56 0.44 -0.28
N ASP A 172 -1.20 0.59 -1.44
CA ASP A 172 -1.25 1.87 -2.14
C ASP A 172 -2.45 1.95 -3.10
N ALA A 173 -2.78 3.17 -3.49
CA ALA A 173 -3.79 3.48 -4.49
C ALA A 173 -3.46 4.77 -5.25
N ALA A 174 -4.08 4.94 -6.42
CA ALA A 174 -3.94 6.15 -7.23
C ALA A 174 -5.26 6.48 -7.94
N TRP A 175 -5.52 7.78 -8.07
CA TRP A 175 -6.64 8.34 -8.83
C TRP A 175 -6.13 8.86 -10.17
N ILE A 176 -6.59 8.27 -11.28
CA ILE A 176 -6.21 8.70 -12.64
C ILE A 176 -7.32 8.32 -13.62
N ASP A 177 -7.51 9.10 -14.68
CA ASP A 177 -8.54 8.84 -15.70
C ASP A 177 -8.06 7.74 -16.66
N MET A 178 -8.47 6.49 -16.41
CA MET A 178 -8.00 5.33 -17.16
C MET A 178 -8.71 5.15 -18.49
N ASN A 179 -9.94 5.66 -18.62
CA ASN A 179 -10.79 5.44 -19.79
C ASN A 179 -10.92 6.68 -20.71
N GLY A 180 -10.35 7.82 -20.31
CA GLY A 180 -10.36 9.07 -21.06
C GLY A 180 -11.68 9.85 -20.99
N ASP A 181 -12.51 9.61 -19.97
CA ASP A 181 -13.81 10.29 -19.80
C ASP A 181 -13.75 11.55 -18.93
N ASN A 182 -12.54 11.96 -18.53
CA ASN A 182 -12.20 13.06 -17.63
C ASN A 182 -12.68 12.88 -16.18
N LYS A 183 -13.04 11.66 -15.77
CA LYS A 183 -13.28 11.31 -14.36
C LYS A 183 -12.12 10.49 -13.84
N LYS A 184 -11.79 10.69 -12.56
CA LYS A 184 -10.74 9.91 -11.92
C LYS A 184 -11.25 8.52 -11.59
N ASP A 185 -10.52 7.51 -12.04
CA ASP A 185 -10.70 6.10 -11.72
C ASP A 185 -9.70 5.69 -10.62
N LEU A 186 -10.06 4.67 -9.86
CA LEU A 186 -9.23 4.19 -8.75
C LEU A 186 -8.44 2.95 -9.14
N ILE A 187 -7.12 3.01 -8.99
CA ILE A 187 -6.27 1.82 -9.00
C ILE A 187 -5.90 1.49 -7.57
N VAL A 188 -6.05 0.21 -7.20
CA VAL A 188 -5.71 -0.30 -5.86
C VAL A 188 -4.73 -1.46 -6.00
N VAL A 189 -3.67 -1.41 -5.19
CA VAL A 189 -2.68 -2.49 -5.08
C VAL A 189 -2.49 -2.86 -3.62
N GLY A 190 -2.06 -4.09 -3.38
CA GLY A 190 -1.85 -4.58 -2.03
C GLY A 190 -1.13 -5.92 -1.96
N GLU A 191 -0.87 -6.33 -0.74
CA GLU A 191 -0.23 -7.59 -0.44
C GLU A 191 -1.22 -8.75 -0.66
N TRP A 192 -0.80 -9.74 -1.46
CA TRP A 192 -1.66 -10.85 -1.91
C TRP A 192 -2.86 -10.42 -2.77
N MET A 193 -2.80 -9.24 -3.37
CA MET A 193 -3.89 -8.67 -4.16
C MET A 193 -3.54 -8.59 -5.65
N PRO A 194 -4.53 -8.75 -6.54
CA PRO A 194 -4.36 -8.38 -7.94
C PRO A 194 -4.21 -6.86 -8.06
N VAL A 195 -3.43 -6.38 -9.03
CA VAL A 195 -3.55 -4.99 -9.49
C VAL A 195 -4.98 -4.78 -9.94
N SER A 196 -5.71 -3.85 -9.33
CA SER A 196 -7.14 -3.70 -9.56
C SER A 196 -7.51 -2.31 -10.04
N VAL A 197 -8.37 -2.25 -11.05
CA VAL A 197 -8.82 -0.99 -11.67
C VAL A 197 -10.32 -0.86 -11.49
N TYR A 198 -10.75 0.25 -10.89
CA TYR A 198 -12.13 0.58 -10.61
C TYR A 198 -12.54 1.84 -11.36
N ILE A 199 -13.48 1.69 -12.29
CA ILE A 199 -13.92 2.79 -13.16
C ILE A 199 -15.05 3.56 -12.51
N ASN A 200 -14.93 4.88 -12.50
CA ASN A 200 -15.92 5.80 -11.95
C ASN A 200 -17.04 6.06 -12.95
N THR A 201 -18.17 5.40 -12.72
CA THR A 201 -19.42 5.59 -13.49
C THR A 201 -20.38 6.47 -12.70
N ASN A 202 -20.12 7.78 -12.67
CA ASN A 202 -20.96 8.80 -12.02
C ASN A 202 -21.11 8.57 -10.50
N GLY A 203 -20.00 8.55 -9.77
CA GLY A 203 -20.00 8.35 -8.31
C GLY A 203 -20.19 6.89 -7.88
N LYS A 204 -20.04 5.94 -8.80
CA LYS A 204 -20.00 4.50 -8.55
C LYS A 204 -18.71 3.93 -9.11
N LEU A 205 -17.99 3.17 -8.29
CA LEU A 205 -16.73 2.55 -8.69
C LEU A 205 -16.97 1.08 -9.03
N GLU A 206 -16.77 0.72 -10.29
CA GLU A 206 -16.96 -0.64 -10.78
C GLU A 206 -15.61 -1.29 -11.07
N ASN A 207 -15.35 -2.49 -10.52
CA ASN A 207 -14.15 -3.24 -10.86
C ASN A 207 -14.18 -3.65 -12.34
N LYS A 208 -13.26 -3.09 -13.13
CA LYS A 208 -13.06 -3.39 -14.56
C LYS A 208 -11.64 -3.88 -14.83
N THR A 209 -10.96 -4.48 -13.85
CA THR A 209 -9.57 -4.96 -13.98
C THR A 209 -9.32 -5.77 -15.26
N LYS A 210 -10.25 -6.66 -15.62
CA LYS A 210 -10.15 -7.52 -16.82
C LYS A 210 -10.20 -6.76 -18.15
N ASN A 211 -10.66 -5.51 -18.14
CA ASN A 211 -10.60 -4.65 -19.33
C ASN A 211 -9.18 -4.16 -19.59
N TYR A 212 -8.33 -4.09 -18.56
CA TYR A 212 -6.98 -3.54 -18.65
C TYR A 212 -5.91 -4.62 -18.68
N PHE A 213 -6.10 -5.74 -17.98
CA PHE A 213 -5.13 -6.84 -17.95
C PHE A 213 -5.68 -8.12 -18.60
N ASP A 214 -4.80 -8.89 -19.23
CA ASP A 214 -5.17 -10.17 -19.86
C ASP A 214 -5.11 -11.36 -18.90
N LYS A 215 -4.52 -11.15 -17.71
CA LYS A 215 -4.49 -12.08 -16.59
C LYS A 215 -4.45 -11.32 -15.27
N ASP A 216 -4.67 -12.02 -14.18
CA ASP A 216 -4.56 -11.45 -12.84
C ASP A 216 -3.08 -11.36 -12.43
N TYR A 217 -2.63 -10.16 -12.10
CA TYR A 217 -1.29 -9.88 -11.56
C TYR A 217 -1.36 -9.78 -10.04
N THR A 218 -1.36 -10.92 -9.36
CA THR A 218 -1.49 -11.00 -7.91
C THR A 218 -0.11 -11.06 -7.26
N GLY A 219 0.20 -10.07 -6.43
CA GLY A 219 1.56 -9.87 -5.95
C GLY A 219 1.65 -9.40 -4.52
N TRP A 220 2.88 -9.15 -4.09
CA TRP A 220 3.18 -8.49 -2.82
C TRP A 220 3.49 -7.02 -3.11
N TRP A 221 2.48 -6.35 -3.68
CA TRP A 221 2.60 -4.97 -4.13
C TRP A 221 2.74 -4.04 -2.94
N ASN A 222 3.59 -3.03 -3.09
CA ASN A 222 4.02 -2.14 -2.01
C ASN A 222 3.75 -0.66 -2.30
N LYS A 223 3.88 -0.25 -3.57
CA LYS A 223 3.80 1.15 -3.99
C LYS A 223 3.23 1.23 -5.40
N LEU A 224 2.46 2.27 -5.66
CA LEU A 224 1.90 2.58 -6.97
C LEU A 224 2.23 4.01 -7.38
N THR A 225 2.51 4.19 -8.66
CA THR A 225 2.57 5.48 -9.31
C THR A 225 1.91 5.35 -10.68
N ALA A 226 1.09 6.33 -11.03
CA ALA A 226 0.43 6.39 -12.33
C ALA A 226 0.73 7.75 -12.98
N GLY A 227 0.95 7.75 -14.30
CA GLY A 227 1.35 8.94 -15.06
C GLY A 227 1.36 8.64 -16.55
N ASP A 228 1.74 9.59 -17.40
CA ASP A 228 1.93 9.37 -18.85
C ASP A 228 3.43 9.39 -19.14
N PHE A 229 4.09 8.23 -19.02
CA PHE A 229 5.56 8.16 -19.08
C PHE A 229 6.10 8.10 -20.51
N ASN A 230 5.23 7.92 -21.51
CA ASN A 230 5.59 7.86 -22.93
C ASN A 230 4.97 9.01 -23.77
N HIS A 231 4.27 9.93 -23.11
CA HIS A 231 3.62 11.11 -23.69
C HIS A 231 2.59 10.77 -24.78
N ASP A 232 1.87 9.65 -24.64
CA ASP A 232 0.83 9.22 -25.58
C ASP A 232 -0.58 9.68 -25.18
N GLY A 233 -0.71 10.37 -24.05
CA GLY A 233 -1.96 10.88 -23.49
C GLY A 233 -2.75 9.84 -22.72
N LYS A 234 -2.21 8.65 -22.46
CA LYS A 234 -2.87 7.58 -21.69
C LYS A 234 -2.11 7.27 -20.41
N PRO A 235 -2.82 6.89 -19.34
CA PRO A 235 -2.15 6.49 -18.11
C PRO A 235 -1.40 5.17 -18.21
N ASP A 236 -0.17 5.23 -17.74
CA ASP A 236 0.73 4.15 -17.44
C ASP A 236 0.79 3.89 -15.93
N LEU A 237 1.15 2.67 -15.53
CA LEU A 237 1.32 2.30 -14.11
C LEU A 237 2.72 1.77 -13.83
N ILE A 238 3.37 2.26 -12.79
CA ILE A 238 4.60 1.69 -12.24
C ILE A 238 4.32 1.22 -10.82
N ILE A 239 4.53 -0.06 -10.58
CA ILE A 239 4.10 -0.73 -9.35
C ILE A 239 5.28 -1.44 -8.70
N GLY A 240 5.63 -0.97 -7.51
CA GLY A 240 6.66 -1.53 -6.64
C GLY A 240 6.19 -2.84 -6.01
N ASN A 241 7.06 -3.85 -6.02
CA ASN A 241 6.81 -5.17 -5.45
C ASN A 241 8.01 -5.60 -4.59
N VAL A 242 8.04 -6.83 -4.10
CA VAL A 242 9.15 -7.40 -3.31
C VAL A 242 10.44 -7.56 -4.13
N GLY A 243 10.34 -7.66 -5.46
CA GLY A 243 11.47 -7.85 -6.37
C GLY A 243 11.79 -9.33 -6.62
N LEU A 244 12.84 -9.56 -7.43
CA LEU A 244 13.25 -10.92 -7.85
C LEU A 244 14.44 -11.45 -7.07
N ASN A 245 15.15 -10.59 -6.34
CA ASN A 245 16.28 -10.95 -5.50
C ASN A 245 15.83 -11.42 -4.10
N THR A 246 14.93 -12.40 -4.09
CA THR A 246 14.41 -13.05 -2.89
C THR A 246 14.41 -14.56 -3.06
N GLN A 247 14.42 -15.30 -1.95
CA GLN A 247 14.22 -16.74 -1.93
C GLN A 247 12.80 -17.13 -2.35
N CYS A 248 11.83 -16.22 -2.25
CA CYS A 248 10.49 -16.40 -2.77
C CYS A 248 10.51 -16.43 -4.29
N LYS A 249 9.91 -17.46 -4.90
CA LYS A 249 9.67 -17.51 -6.35
C LYS A 249 8.18 -17.79 -6.56
N ALA A 250 7.59 -17.08 -7.52
CA ALA A 250 6.20 -17.24 -7.89
C ALA A 250 6.02 -17.09 -9.40
N SER A 251 5.04 -17.81 -9.94
CA SER A 251 4.58 -17.71 -11.32
C SER A 251 3.12 -18.15 -11.42
N ASP A 252 2.49 -18.00 -12.59
CA ASP A 252 1.12 -18.46 -12.81
C ASP A 252 0.93 -19.97 -12.54
N LYS A 253 1.96 -20.78 -12.80
CA LYS A 253 1.93 -22.24 -12.59
C LYS A 253 2.31 -22.65 -11.17
N GLN A 254 3.12 -21.85 -10.52
CA GLN A 254 3.74 -22.14 -9.22
C GLN A 254 3.66 -20.87 -8.37
N PRO A 255 2.46 -20.49 -7.90
CA PRO A 255 2.29 -19.29 -7.10
C PRO A 255 2.89 -19.48 -5.71
N ALA A 256 3.22 -18.38 -5.04
CA ALA A 256 3.29 -18.38 -3.58
C ALA A 256 1.87 -18.58 -3.04
N GLU A 257 1.73 -19.34 -1.96
CA GLU A 257 0.43 -19.69 -1.38
C GLU A 257 0.44 -19.41 0.12
N MET A 258 -0.67 -18.91 0.67
CA MET A 258 -0.85 -18.70 2.10
C MET A 258 -2.14 -19.36 2.53
N TYR A 259 -2.03 -20.39 3.36
CA TYR A 259 -3.17 -21.01 4.05
C TYR A 259 -3.29 -20.40 5.43
N TYR A 260 -4.49 -20.02 5.86
CA TYR A 260 -4.67 -19.43 7.18
C TYR A 260 -6.01 -19.77 7.80
N LYS A 261 -5.98 -20.10 9.07
CA LYS A 261 -7.11 -20.44 9.94
C LYS A 261 -6.61 -20.37 11.38
N ASP A 262 -7.48 -20.37 12.37
CA ASP A 262 -7.10 -20.76 13.73
C ASP A 262 -7.02 -22.29 13.76
N PHE A 263 -5.84 -22.87 13.50
CA PHE A 263 -5.69 -24.31 13.29
C PHE A 263 -5.61 -25.08 14.62
N ASP A 264 -5.24 -24.43 15.72
CA ASP A 264 -5.15 -25.02 17.06
C ASP A 264 -6.24 -24.52 18.03
N ASP A 265 -7.23 -23.78 17.52
CA ASP A 265 -8.40 -23.25 18.23
C ASP A 265 -8.03 -22.35 19.44
N ASN A 266 -6.95 -21.58 19.34
CA ASN A 266 -6.45 -20.71 20.41
C ASN A 266 -6.93 -19.24 20.31
N GLY A 267 -7.66 -18.89 19.24
CA GLY A 267 -8.18 -17.56 18.93
C GLY A 267 -7.29 -16.72 17.99
N SER A 268 -6.07 -17.16 17.71
CA SER A 268 -5.13 -16.49 16.81
C SER A 268 -5.23 -17.05 15.38
N VAL A 269 -4.84 -16.27 14.39
CA VAL A 269 -4.76 -16.77 13.00
C VAL A 269 -3.38 -17.37 12.78
N ASP A 270 -3.34 -18.58 12.20
CA ASP A 270 -2.14 -19.32 11.86
C ASP A 270 -1.83 -19.25 10.36
N PRO A 271 -1.01 -18.28 9.90
CA PRO A 271 -0.57 -18.20 8.52
C PRO A 271 0.51 -19.24 8.19
N ILE A 272 0.26 -20.04 7.16
CA ILE A 272 1.18 -21.06 6.64
C ILE A 272 1.54 -20.70 5.19
N LEU A 273 2.66 -20.01 5.05
CA LEU A 273 3.24 -19.64 3.76
C LEU A 273 3.87 -20.86 3.10
N CYS A 274 3.56 -21.07 1.82
CA CYS A 274 4.06 -22.17 1.01
C CYS A 274 4.69 -21.66 -0.30
N PHE A 275 5.73 -22.35 -0.76
CA PHE A 275 6.33 -22.14 -2.08
C PHE A 275 6.61 -23.45 -2.79
N TYR A 276 6.70 -23.37 -4.11
CA TYR A 276 7.07 -24.51 -4.94
C TYR A 276 8.58 -24.74 -4.91
N ILE A 277 8.97 -25.99 -4.66
CA ILE A 277 10.32 -26.49 -4.91
C ILE A 277 10.18 -27.53 -6.02
N LYS A 278 10.70 -27.21 -7.21
CA LYS A 278 10.34 -27.91 -8.46
C LYS A 278 8.84 -27.83 -8.64
N ASP A 279 8.12 -28.95 -8.72
CA ASP A 279 6.70 -29.00 -9.06
C ASP A 279 5.78 -29.21 -7.84
N THR A 280 6.32 -29.19 -6.62
CA THR A 280 5.56 -29.45 -5.39
C THR A 280 5.60 -28.24 -4.46
N SER A 281 4.42 -27.85 -3.94
CA SER A 281 4.27 -26.79 -2.94
C SER A 281 4.56 -27.33 -1.53
N TYR A 282 5.46 -26.65 -0.82
CA TYR A 282 5.87 -27.01 0.55
C TYR A 282 5.66 -25.82 1.49
N PRO A 283 5.25 -26.07 2.75
CA PRO A 283 5.34 -25.08 3.81
C PRO A 283 6.77 -24.52 3.90
N TYR A 284 6.87 -23.20 3.87
CA TYR A 284 8.15 -22.49 3.99
C TYR A 284 8.54 -22.22 5.45
N VAL A 285 7.57 -22.29 6.35
CA VAL A 285 7.81 -22.29 7.79
C VAL A 285 8.70 -23.49 8.14
N SER A 286 9.74 -23.27 8.95
CA SER A 286 10.56 -24.37 9.46
C SER A 286 9.78 -25.20 10.47
N ARG A 287 10.25 -26.41 10.77
CA ARG A 287 9.65 -27.26 11.80
C ARG A 287 9.55 -26.49 13.12
N ASP A 288 10.64 -25.87 13.57
CA ASP A 288 10.65 -25.20 14.87
C ASP A 288 9.68 -24.00 14.90
N GLU A 289 9.62 -23.21 13.83
CA GLU A 289 8.64 -22.12 13.72
C GLU A 289 7.19 -22.65 13.70
N LEU A 290 6.92 -23.78 13.04
CA LEU A 290 5.61 -24.42 13.05
C LEU A 290 5.23 -24.87 14.47
N LEU A 291 6.17 -25.46 15.21
CA LEU A 291 5.96 -25.97 16.57
C LEU A 291 5.88 -24.87 17.63
N ASP A 292 6.50 -23.72 17.37
CA ASP A 292 6.41 -22.53 18.20
C ASP A 292 5.06 -21.82 17.98
N GLN A 293 4.55 -21.86 16.74
CA GLN A 293 3.22 -21.34 16.42
C GLN A 293 2.10 -22.27 16.90
N MET A 294 2.20 -23.58 16.64
CA MET A 294 1.21 -24.60 17.00
C MET A 294 1.87 -25.78 17.72
N SER A 295 1.87 -25.74 19.05
CA SER A 295 2.57 -26.73 19.88
C SER A 295 2.05 -28.18 19.72
N SER A 296 0.78 -28.35 19.34
CA SER A 296 0.13 -29.64 19.08
C SER A 296 0.82 -30.45 17.97
N MET A 297 1.48 -29.76 17.02
CA MET A 297 2.18 -30.37 15.88
C MET A 297 3.41 -31.18 16.29
N ARG A 298 3.89 -31.07 17.54
CA ARG A 298 5.05 -31.83 18.06
C ARG A 298 4.85 -33.34 17.99
N THR A 299 3.60 -33.79 18.11
CA THR A 299 3.25 -35.22 18.06
C THR A 299 3.23 -35.79 16.65
N ARG A 300 2.99 -34.94 15.63
CA ARG A 300 2.99 -35.34 14.21
C ARG A 300 4.41 -35.31 13.63
N PHE A 301 5.20 -34.31 14.01
CA PHE A 301 6.55 -34.09 13.49
C PHE A 301 7.58 -34.15 14.63
N THR A 302 7.89 -35.37 15.09
CA THR A 302 8.77 -35.61 16.24
C THR A 302 10.24 -35.33 15.96
N ASP A 303 10.65 -35.32 14.68
CA ASP A 303 12.01 -35.05 14.23
C ASP A 303 12.02 -34.21 12.93
N TYR A 304 13.19 -33.72 12.52
CA TYR A 304 13.30 -32.93 11.28
C TYR A 304 13.04 -33.74 10.02
N LYS A 305 13.30 -35.05 10.05
CA LYS A 305 13.17 -35.92 8.86
C LYS A 305 11.70 -36.12 8.49
N SER A 306 10.83 -36.27 9.48
CA SER A 306 9.37 -36.38 9.28
C SER A 306 8.74 -35.11 8.71
N TYR A 307 9.39 -33.95 8.87
CA TYR A 307 8.89 -32.67 8.34
C TYR A 307 9.54 -32.24 7.02
N ALA A 308 10.76 -32.69 6.73
CA ALA A 308 11.58 -32.17 5.62
C ALA A 308 10.90 -32.19 4.25
N ASP A 309 10.07 -33.20 3.99
CA ASP A 309 9.35 -33.39 2.72
C ASP A 309 7.83 -33.26 2.88
N ALA A 310 7.34 -32.77 4.04
CA ALA A 310 5.91 -32.65 4.30
C ALA A 310 5.29 -31.51 3.48
N THR A 311 4.21 -31.82 2.75
CA THR A 311 3.38 -30.83 2.06
C THR A 311 2.28 -30.31 2.99
N ILE A 312 1.53 -29.30 2.56
CA ILE A 312 0.41 -28.77 3.37
C ILE A 312 -0.62 -29.86 3.74
N ASN A 313 -0.82 -30.85 2.87
CA ASN A 313 -1.75 -31.97 3.10
C ASN A 313 -1.17 -33.06 4.02
N ASP A 314 0.14 -33.07 4.24
CA ASP A 314 0.78 -33.93 5.24
C ASP A 314 0.77 -33.26 6.62
N VAL A 315 0.83 -31.92 6.65
CA VAL A 315 0.72 -31.12 7.89
C VAL A 315 -0.71 -31.12 8.41
N PHE A 316 -1.68 -30.88 7.53
CA PHE A 316 -3.10 -30.78 7.86
C PHE A 316 -3.92 -31.75 7.04
N MET A 317 -4.81 -32.47 7.71
CA MET A 317 -5.82 -33.30 7.06
C MET A 317 -6.79 -32.42 6.26
N PRO A 318 -7.42 -32.94 5.19
CA PRO A 318 -8.40 -32.17 4.40
C PRO A 318 -9.50 -31.50 5.24
N GLU A 319 -9.94 -32.17 6.30
CA GLU A 319 -10.93 -31.68 7.26
C GLU A 319 -10.43 -30.51 8.11
N GLU A 320 -9.13 -30.46 8.40
CA GLU A 320 -8.50 -29.35 9.13
C GLU A 320 -8.35 -28.12 8.23
N LEU A 321 -8.02 -28.35 6.95
CA LEU A 321 -7.97 -27.31 5.90
C LEU A 321 -9.36 -26.83 5.46
N LYS A 322 -10.42 -27.53 5.85
CA LYS A 322 -11.78 -27.10 5.55
C LYS A 322 -12.01 -25.70 6.13
N ASP A 323 -12.56 -24.82 5.29
CA ASP A 323 -12.86 -23.41 5.60
C ASP A 323 -11.62 -22.55 5.91
N ALA A 324 -10.40 -23.07 5.68
CA ALA A 324 -9.19 -22.25 5.75
C ALA A 324 -9.18 -21.21 4.61
N GLY A 325 -8.78 -19.99 4.95
CA GLY A 325 -8.50 -18.97 3.96
C GLY A 325 -7.29 -19.35 3.12
N HIS A 326 -7.32 -18.94 1.84
CA HIS A 326 -6.26 -19.27 0.90
C HIS A 326 -5.96 -18.05 0.00
N LEU A 327 -4.77 -17.48 0.17
CA LEU A 327 -4.26 -16.42 -0.70
C LEU A 327 -3.20 -16.98 -1.66
N LYS A 328 -3.09 -16.37 -2.84
CA LYS A 328 -2.10 -16.72 -3.85
C LYS A 328 -1.43 -15.48 -4.37
N ALA A 329 -0.13 -15.55 -4.67
CA ALA A 329 0.57 -14.52 -5.43
C ALA A 329 1.35 -15.21 -6.55
N ASN A 330 1.10 -14.81 -7.80
CA ASN A 330 1.77 -15.34 -8.98
C ASN A 330 2.88 -14.41 -9.49
N TYR A 331 3.06 -13.23 -8.87
CA TYR A 331 3.86 -12.17 -9.45
C TYR A 331 4.58 -11.31 -8.41
N LEU A 332 5.92 -11.33 -8.44
CA LEU A 332 6.79 -10.65 -7.44
C LEU A 332 7.66 -9.53 -8.02
N LYS A 333 7.60 -9.30 -9.33
CA LYS A 333 8.45 -8.36 -10.05
C LYS A 333 7.90 -6.92 -9.93
N THR A 334 8.76 -5.96 -9.57
CA THR A 334 8.44 -4.53 -9.74
C THR A 334 8.24 -4.24 -11.23
N THR A 335 7.11 -3.66 -11.62
CA THR A 335 6.70 -3.68 -13.03
C THR A 335 6.17 -2.34 -13.49
N TYR A 336 6.54 -1.97 -14.71
CA TYR A 336 5.91 -0.92 -15.49
C TYR A 336 4.89 -1.56 -16.44
N PHE A 337 3.65 -1.15 -16.33
CA PHE A 337 2.57 -1.43 -17.24
C PHE A 337 2.30 -0.21 -18.12
N GLU A 338 2.61 -0.31 -19.40
CA GLU A 338 2.37 0.72 -20.40
C GLU A 338 0.99 0.53 -21.05
N SER A 339 0.23 1.61 -21.19
CA SER A 339 -1.04 1.62 -21.90
C SER A 339 -0.83 1.44 -23.40
N SER A 340 -1.54 0.50 -23.97
CA SER A 340 -1.48 0.21 -25.41
C SER A 340 -2.57 0.94 -26.19
N ALA A 341 -2.48 0.88 -27.52
CA ALA A 341 -3.43 1.53 -28.43
C ALA A 341 -4.91 1.18 -28.14
N ASN A 342 -5.19 -0.05 -27.70
CA ASN A 342 -6.55 -0.54 -27.40
C ASN A 342 -6.98 -0.34 -25.92
N GLY A 343 -6.19 0.37 -25.11
CA GLY A 343 -6.47 0.62 -23.69
C GLY A 343 -6.07 -0.51 -22.73
N LYS A 344 -5.47 -1.60 -23.24
CA LYS A 344 -4.88 -2.65 -22.39
C LYS A 344 -3.53 -2.21 -21.85
N LEU A 345 -3.23 -2.59 -20.61
CA LEU A 345 -1.95 -2.40 -19.95
C LEU A 345 -1.04 -3.60 -20.21
N GLN A 346 0.15 -3.33 -20.74
CA GLN A 346 1.14 -4.35 -21.10
C GLN A 346 2.43 -4.17 -20.30
N GLU A 347 3.04 -5.27 -19.87
CA GLU A 347 4.33 -5.20 -19.20
C GLU A 347 5.40 -4.61 -20.11
N LYS A 348 6.13 -3.62 -19.60
CA LYS A 348 7.33 -3.07 -20.23
C LYS A 348 8.57 -3.38 -19.39
N PRO A 349 9.73 -3.69 -20.02
CA PRO A 349 10.95 -3.95 -19.27
C PRO A 349 11.40 -2.74 -18.45
N LEU A 350 11.77 -2.99 -17.20
CA LEU A 350 12.52 -2.06 -16.35
C LEU A 350 13.94 -2.61 -16.13
N PRO A 351 14.93 -1.74 -15.84
CA PRO A 351 16.28 -2.18 -15.49
C PRO A 351 16.30 -3.17 -14.32
N LEU A 352 17.18 -4.17 -14.38
CA LEU A 352 17.24 -5.26 -13.40
C LEU A 352 17.40 -4.77 -11.95
N GLN A 353 18.05 -3.62 -11.76
CA GLN A 353 18.33 -3.00 -10.46
C GLN A 353 17.06 -2.75 -9.64
N VAL A 354 15.92 -2.49 -10.29
CA VAL A 354 14.63 -2.32 -9.59
C VAL A 354 14.11 -3.61 -8.93
N GLN A 355 14.76 -4.74 -9.19
CA GLN A 355 14.38 -6.06 -8.66
C GLN A 355 15.29 -6.53 -7.52
N PHE A 356 16.29 -5.73 -7.12
CA PHE A 356 17.30 -6.14 -6.12
C PHE A 356 16.80 -6.09 -4.68
N SER A 357 15.76 -5.31 -4.41
CA SER A 357 15.13 -5.14 -3.09
C SER A 357 13.65 -4.76 -3.27
N PRO A 358 12.80 -4.90 -2.23
CA PRO A 358 11.45 -4.37 -2.26
C PRO A 358 11.41 -2.87 -2.57
N VAL A 359 10.43 -2.44 -3.34
CA VAL A 359 10.21 -1.02 -3.66
C VAL A 359 9.05 -0.50 -2.83
N TYR A 360 9.34 0.34 -1.84
CA TYR A 360 8.35 0.97 -0.95
C TYR A 360 8.04 2.43 -1.32
N THR A 361 8.86 3.04 -2.17
CA THR A 361 8.70 4.41 -2.65
C THR A 361 9.06 4.47 -4.13
N ILE A 362 8.26 5.20 -4.89
CA ILE A 362 8.50 5.58 -6.28
C ILE A 362 8.19 7.09 -6.32
N THR A 363 9.14 7.88 -6.80
CA THR A 363 8.98 9.33 -6.90
C THR A 363 9.27 9.76 -8.33
N PRO A 364 8.26 10.22 -9.08
CA PRO A 364 8.44 10.90 -10.35
C PRO A 364 9.01 12.29 -10.17
N PHE A 365 9.99 12.65 -10.99
CA PHE A 365 10.57 13.99 -11.07
C PHE A 365 11.46 14.07 -12.31
N ASP A 366 11.63 15.27 -12.87
CA ASP A 366 12.55 15.52 -13.98
C ASP A 366 13.92 15.92 -13.42
N TYR A 367 14.84 14.95 -13.30
CA TYR A 367 16.10 15.18 -12.56
C TYR A 367 17.15 15.91 -13.40
N ASP A 368 17.09 15.78 -14.73
CA ASP A 368 18.04 16.41 -15.64
C ASP A 368 17.45 17.55 -16.48
N HIS A 369 16.19 17.91 -16.20
CA HIS A 369 15.48 19.03 -16.79
C HIS A 369 15.25 18.87 -18.30
N ASP A 370 15.06 17.64 -18.77
CA ASP A 370 14.77 17.33 -20.17
C ASP A 370 13.27 17.30 -20.51
N GLY A 371 12.41 17.50 -19.50
CA GLY A 371 10.96 17.54 -19.61
C GLY A 371 10.27 16.18 -19.53
N ASN A 372 11.02 15.08 -19.33
CA ASN A 372 10.46 13.77 -19.10
C ASN A 372 10.50 13.43 -17.61
N GLU A 373 9.44 12.80 -17.10
CA GLU A 373 9.47 12.32 -15.71
C GLU A 373 10.37 11.08 -15.61
N ASP A 374 11.45 11.24 -14.85
CA ASP A 374 12.33 10.19 -14.36
C ASP A 374 11.80 9.62 -13.04
N LEU A 375 12.43 8.57 -12.52
CA LEU A 375 11.96 7.90 -11.31
C LEU A 375 13.09 7.64 -10.31
N LEU A 376 12.84 7.97 -9.05
CA LEU A 376 13.64 7.49 -7.92
C LEU A 376 12.85 6.41 -7.17
N LEU A 377 13.41 5.20 -7.13
CA LEU A 377 12.81 4.04 -6.45
C LEU A 377 13.63 3.70 -5.20
N CYS A 378 12.96 3.61 -4.05
CA CYS A 378 13.58 3.31 -2.77
C CYS A 378 12.84 2.20 -2.03
N GLY A 379 13.56 1.41 -1.24
CA GLY A 379 12.96 0.44 -0.33
C GLY A 379 13.92 -0.67 0.06
N ASN A 380 13.88 -1.05 1.34
CA ASN A 380 14.64 -2.16 1.91
C ASN A 380 13.84 -2.75 3.06
N MET A 381 14.15 -4.00 3.43
CA MET A 381 13.59 -4.66 4.59
C MET A 381 14.71 -5.31 5.42
N ASN A 382 14.92 -4.76 6.60
CA ASN A 382 15.93 -5.22 7.56
C ASN A 382 15.39 -6.22 8.60
N HIS A 383 14.06 -6.31 8.72
CA HIS A 383 13.35 -7.16 9.67
C HIS A 383 12.52 -8.21 8.92
N ALA A 384 13.21 -9.18 8.34
CA ALA A 384 12.60 -10.36 7.74
C ALA A 384 12.82 -11.58 8.64
N ARG A 385 12.03 -12.66 8.44
CA ARG A 385 12.34 -13.94 9.09
C ARG A 385 13.76 -14.37 8.71
N LEU A 386 14.46 -15.01 9.66
CA LEU A 386 15.86 -15.43 9.49
C LEU A 386 16.07 -16.22 8.20
N ARG A 387 15.11 -17.08 7.84
CA ARG A 387 15.18 -17.89 6.62
C ARG A 387 15.17 -17.04 5.34
N PHE A 388 14.44 -15.92 5.29
CA PHE A 388 14.42 -15.03 4.13
C PHE A 388 15.72 -14.22 4.00
N GLY A 389 16.30 -13.82 5.13
CA GLY A 389 17.42 -12.88 5.15
C GLY A 389 16.98 -11.45 4.87
N LYS A 390 17.92 -10.51 4.92
CA LYS A 390 17.66 -9.09 4.70
C LYS A 390 17.55 -8.79 3.21
N TYR A 391 16.73 -7.79 2.88
CA TYR A 391 16.64 -7.20 1.55
C TYR A 391 17.13 -5.75 1.64
N ASP A 392 18.44 -5.53 1.53
CA ASP A 392 19.08 -4.23 1.79
C ASP A 392 19.90 -3.71 0.59
N ALA A 393 19.65 -4.24 -0.60
CA ALA A 393 20.41 -3.97 -1.82
C ALA A 393 19.89 -2.78 -2.65
N ASN A 394 19.09 -1.89 -2.08
CA ASN A 394 18.62 -0.66 -2.74
C ASN A 394 19.11 0.58 -1.98
N TYR A 395 20.07 1.29 -2.57
CA TYR A 395 20.62 2.54 -2.04
C TYR A 395 19.95 3.80 -2.63
N GLY A 396 18.82 3.61 -3.32
CA GLY A 396 18.20 4.57 -4.24
C GLY A 396 18.48 4.17 -5.68
N VAL A 397 17.44 3.80 -6.43
CA VAL A 397 17.54 3.45 -7.85
C VAL A 397 16.98 4.60 -8.68
N LEU A 398 17.85 5.36 -9.33
CA LEU A 398 17.48 6.41 -10.27
C LEU A 398 17.32 5.83 -11.69
N LEU A 399 16.16 6.06 -12.29
CA LEU A 399 15.84 5.67 -13.65
C LEU A 399 15.59 6.89 -14.51
N LYS A 400 16.39 7.05 -15.56
CA LYS A 400 16.17 8.06 -16.59
C LYS A 400 15.16 7.60 -17.63
N ASN A 401 14.16 8.41 -17.92
CA ASN A 401 13.20 8.22 -19.01
C ASN A 401 13.71 8.85 -20.33
N ASP A 402 13.40 8.22 -21.46
CA ASP A 402 13.71 8.78 -22.79
C ASP A 402 12.53 9.50 -23.46
N GLY A 403 11.42 9.69 -22.73
CA GLY A 403 10.17 10.28 -23.22
C GLY A 403 9.36 9.35 -24.11
N LYS A 404 9.75 8.08 -24.24
CA LYS A 404 9.01 7.02 -24.96
C LYS A 404 8.71 5.86 -24.04
N GLY A 405 8.74 6.10 -22.72
CA GLY A 405 8.61 5.10 -21.67
C GLY A 405 9.75 4.09 -21.62
N ASN A 406 10.95 4.38 -22.15
CA ASN A 406 12.10 3.51 -21.90
C ASN A 406 12.92 4.05 -20.74
N PHE A 407 13.02 3.27 -19.67
CA PHE A 407 13.78 3.63 -18.49
C PHE A 407 15.18 3.00 -18.51
N SER A 408 16.20 3.82 -18.24
CA SER A 408 17.59 3.40 -18.10
C SER A 408 18.12 3.67 -16.70
N TYR A 409 18.84 2.72 -16.11
CA TYR A 409 19.41 2.89 -14.78
C TYR A 409 20.63 3.82 -14.83
N ILE A 410 20.63 4.84 -13.97
CA ILE A 410 21.78 5.69 -13.74
C ILE A 410 22.64 5.06 -12.65
N ASN A 411 23.93 4.86 -12.92
CA ASN A 411 24.84 4.21 -11.98
C ASN A 411 24.93 5.00 -10.68
N GLN A 412 25.00 4.30 -9.53
CA GLN A 412 25.12 4.93 -8.21
C GLN A 412 26.24 5.97 -8.12
N GLN A 413 27.40 5.70 -8.73
CA GLN A 413 28.54 6.63 -8.73
C GLN A 413 28.23 7.96 -9.44
N GLN A 414 27.23 7.97 -10.31
CA GLN A 414 26.75 9.16 -11.03
C GLN A 414 25.56 9.81 -10.32
N SER A 415 24.65 9.03 -9.75
CA SER A 415 23.45 9.55 -9.09
C SER A 415 23.69 10.08 -7.67
N GLY A 416 24.78 9.67 -7.01
CA GLY A 416 25.10 10.04 -5.63
C GLY A 416 25.24 8.84 -4.72
#